data_AF-A0A849WX25-F1
#
_entry.id   AF-A0A849WX25-F1
#
_cell.length_a   1.000
_cell.length_b   1.000
_cell.length_c   1.000
_cell.angle_alpha   90.00
_cell.angle_beta   90.00
_cell.angle_gamma   90.00
#
_symmetry.space_group_name_H-M   'P 1'
#
loop_
_entity.id
_entity.type
_entity.pdbx_description
1 polymer ?
#
loop_
_entity_poly.entity_id
_entity_poly.type
_entity_poly.pdbx_seq_one_letter_code
_entity_poly.pdbx_strand_id
1 'polypeptide(L)'
;MLRLAAPIVFLQCALFAFGVVDILFISRVGNVELSGMGLAHAVFFGVFVFGMGLVAAVDAVASRARGAGDGKKASSAGFQAVLLALVASLPLILVLDQVPLAFRWIGVDPGVAREAEKFLSLGKWTVLPGLVFCANRFFLQSLERLGPLVAVIVLANLLNAALNW
;
A
#
# COMPACT_ATOMS: atom_id res chain seq x y z
N MET A 1 9.56 2.50 -24.64
CA MET A 1 8.29 2.94 -24.02
C MET A 1 7.36 1.76 -23.73
N LEU A 2 6.77 1.09 -24.74
CA LEU A 2 5.83 -0.05 -24.52
C LEU A 2 6.38 -1.21 -23.67
N ARG A 3 7.66 -1.56 -23.82
CA ARG A 3 8.32 -2.64 -23.06
C ARG A 3 8.51 -2.35 -21.56
N LEU A 4 8.53 -1.08 -21.15
CA LEU A 4 8.52 -0.67 -19.73
C LEU A 4 7.12 -0.37 -19.21
N ALA A 5 6.25 0.18 -20.05
CA ALA A 5 4.88 0.52 -19.66
C ALA A 5 4.00 -0.73 -19.44
N ALA A 6 4.11 -1.75 -20.31
CA ALA A 6 3.31 -2.97 -20.19
C ALA A 6 3.44 -3.67 -18.82
N PRO A 7 4.65 -3.94 -18.27
CA PRO A 7 4.77 -4.56 -16.96
C PRO A 7 4.26 -3.66 -15.82
N ILE A 8 4.37 -2.34 -15.92
CA ILE A 8 3.84 -1.41 -14.93
C ILE A 8 2.31 -1.39 -14.92
N VAL A 9 1.69 -1.35 -16.11
CA VAL A 9 0.23 -1.42 -16.26
C VAL A 9 -0.29 -2.75 -15.72
N PHE A 10 0.37 -3.87 -16.05
CA PHE A 10 0.01 -5.18 -15.52
C PHE A 10 0.11 -5.25 -13.99
N LEU A 11 1.18 -4.67 -13.42
CA LEU A 11 1.36 -4.52 -11.99
C LEU A 11 0.18 -3.80 -11.34
N GLN A 12 -0.24 -2.69 -11.96
CA GLN A 12 -1.29 -1.85 -11.44
C GLN A 12 -2.66 -2.53 -11.53
N CYS A 13 -2.93 -3.22 -12.64
CA CYS A 13 -4.11 -4.06 -12.79
C CYS A 13 -4.16 -5.19 -11.75
N ALA A 14 -3.03 -5.86 -11.48
CA ALA A 14 -2.95 -6.91 -10.47
C ALA A 14 -3.21 -6.36 -9.06
N LEU A 15 -2.69 -5.17 -8.74
CA LEU A 15 -2.97 -4.49 -7.47
C LEU A 15 -4.45 -4.11 -7.33
N PHE A 16 -5.11 -3.69 -8.41
CA PHE A 16 -6.56 -3.42 -8.40
C PHE A 16 -7.39 -4.71 -8.28
N ALA A 17 -6.97 -5.80 -8.91
CA ALA A 17 -7.66 -7.08 -8.85
C ALA A 17 -7.73 -7.64 -7.43
N PHE A 18 -6.66 -7.45 -6.64
CA PHE A 18 -6.62 -7.79 -5.21
C PHE A 18 -7.81 -7.20 -4.45
N GLY A 19 -8.05 -5.89 -4.59
CA GLY A 19 -9.16 -5.22 -3.90
C GLY A 19 -10.54 -5.67 -4.37
N VAL A 20 -10.69 -6.03 -5.66
CA VAL A 20 -11.97 -6.51 -6.20
C VAL A 20 -12.35 -7.89 -5.64
N VAL A 21 -11.38 -8.79 -5.50
CA VAL A 21 -11.62 -10.14 -4.97
C VAL A 21 -12.04 -10.08 -3.50
N ASP A 22 -11.37 -9.24 -2.70
CA ASP A 22 -11.71 -9.05 -1.28
C ASP A 22 -13.15 -8.50 -1.14
N ILE A 23 -13.54 -7.51 -1.95
CA ILE A 23 -14.91 -6.97 -1.96
C ILE A 23 -15.95 -8.06 -2.33
N LEU A 24 -15.66 -8.89 -3.33
CA LEU A 24 -16.57 -9.96 -3.75
C LEU A 24 -16.77 -11.00 -2.65
N PHE A 25 -15.72 -11.31 -1.87
CA PHE A 25 -15.81 -12.28 -0.78
C PHE A 25 -16.66 -11.75 0.39
N ILE A 26 -16.46 -10.48 0.79
CA ILE A 26 -17.23 -9.87 1.88
C ILE A 26 -18.68 -9.55 1.47
N SER A 27 -18.97 -9.40 0.17
CA SER A 27 -20.35 -9.19 -0.31
C SER A 27 -21.33 -10.32 0.07
N ARG A 28 -20.81 -11.50 0.45
CA ARG A 28 -21.61 -12.67 0.87
C ARG A 28 -21.82 -12.78 2.39
N VAL A 29 -21.16 -11.96 3.20
CA VAL A 29 -21.09 -12.09 4.67
C VAL A 29 -22.17 -11.25 5.38
N GLY A 30 -22.53 -10.08 4.82
CA GLY A 30 -23.62 -9.24 5.31
C GLY A 30 -23.42 -7.75 4.97
N ASN A 31 -24.52 -6.98 4.92
CA ASN A 31 -24.50 -5.57 4.48
C ASN A 31 -23.76 -4.65 5.47
N VAL A 32 -23.77 -4.98 6.77
CA VAL A 32 -23.10 -4.19 7.82
C VAL A 32 -21.60 -4.43 7.79
N GLU A 33 -21.16 -5.68 7.65
CA GLU A 33 -19.74 -6.04 7.51
C GLU A 33 -19.14 -5.44 6.24
N LEU A 34 -19.86 -5.49 5.12
CA LEU A 34 -19.43 -4.91 3.84
C LEU A 34 -19.26 -3.39 3.93
N SER A 35 -20.25 -2.71 4.53
CA SER A 35 -20.20 -1.25 4.71
C SER A 35 -19.05 -0.84 5.66
N GLY A 36 -18.84 -1.59 6.74
CA GLY A 36 -17.76 -1.34 7.69
C GLY A 36 -16.38 -1.54 7.07
N MET A 37 -16.21 -2.62 6.30
CA MET A 37 -15.00 -2.85 5.52
C MET A 37 -14.75 -1.73 4.50
N GLY A 38 -15.77 -1.32 3.74
CA GLY A 38 -15.63 -0.25 2.75
C GLY A 38 -15.17 1.06 3.38
N LEU A 39 -15.74 1.41 4.53
CA LEU A 39 -15.33 2.58 5.30
C LEU A 39 -13.89 2.46 5.81
N ALA A 40 -13.53 1.31 6.40
CA ALA A 40 -12.16 1.04 6.86
C ALA A 40 -11.15 1.12 5.71
N HIS A 41 -11.45 0.54 4.55
CA HIS A 41 -10.59 0.57 3.37
C HIS A 41 -10.40 2.00 2.84
N ALA A 42 -11.47 2.80 2.79
CA ALA A 42 -11.37 4.21 2.36
C ALA A 42 -10.47 5.03 3.28
N VAL A 43 -10.63 4.88 4.60
CA VAL A 43 -9.79 5.52 5.62
C VAL A 43 -8.34 5.06 5.50
N PHE A 44 -8.12 3.74 5.48
CA PHE A 44 -6.80 3.14 5.36
C PHE A 44 -6.09 3.64 4.11
N PHE A 45 -6.74 3.58 2.94
CA PHE A 45 -6.16 4.03 1.68
C PHE A 45 -5.83 5.52 1.71
N GLY A 46 -6.72 6.36 2.26
CA GLY A 46 -6.48 7.78 2.42
C GLY A 46 -5.20 8.07 3.21
N VAL A 47 -5.01 7.40 4.36
CA VAL A 47 -3.80 7.54 5.19
C VAL A 47 -2.58 6.94 4.50
N PHE A 48 -2.72 5.76 3.88
CA PHE A 48 -1.62 5.05 3.23
C PHE A 48 -1.04 5.83 2.05
N VAL A 49 -1.88 6.54 1.27
CA VAL A 49 -1.44 7.38 0.15
C VAL A 49 -0.49 8.49 0.61
N PHE A 50 -0.66 9.06 1.82
CA PHE A 50 0.29 10.03 2.36
C PHE A 50 1.68 9.42 2.53
N GLY A 51 1.76 8.23 3.15
CA GLY A 51 3.02 7.51 3.28
C GLY A 51 3.64 7.13 1.93
N MET A 52 2.80 6.69 0.99
CA MET A 52 3.24 6.37 -0.37
C MET A 52 3.83 7.59 -1.07
N GLY A 53 3.23 8.78 -0.90
CA GLY A 53 3.72 10.03 -1.46
C GLY A 53 5.11 10.43 -0.90
N LEU A 54 5.33 10.25 0.41
CA LEU A 54 6.63 10.51 1.04
C LEU A 54 7.73 9.63 0.42
N VAL A 55 7.42 8.35 0.24
CA VAL A 55 8.38 7.36 -0.25
C VAL A 55 8.59 7.47 -1.77
N ALA A 56 7.59 7.93 -2.52
CA ALA A 56 7.67 8.12 -3.98
C ALA A 56 8.80 9.06 -4.42
N ALA A 57 9.23 9.98 -3.56
CA ALA A 57 10.36 10.88 -3.82
C ALA A 57 11.66 10.14 -4.16
N VAL A 58 11.82 8.88 -3.72
CA VAL A 58 13.01 8.06 -4.03
C VAL A 58 13.21 7.88 -5.53
N ASP A 59 12.12 7.78 -6.31
CA ASP A 59 12.20 7.55 -7.75
C ASP A 59 12.95 8.70 -8.44
N ALA A 60 12.56 9.94 -8.14
CA ALA A 60 13.21 11.12 -8.66
C ALA A 60 14.67 11.27 -8.18
N VAL A 61 14.94 10.99 -6.90
CA VAL A 61 16.29 11.12 -6.32
C VAL A 61 17.24 10.09 -6.93
N ALA A 62 16.81 8.83 -7.00
CA ALA A 62 17.62 7.74 -7.55
C ALA A 62 17.81 7.87 -9.06
N SER A 63 16.78 8.29 -9.81
CA SER A 63 16.87 8.56 -11.25
C SER A 63 17.87 9.69 -11.57
N ARG A 64 17.84 10.80 -10.80
CA ARG A 64 18.81 11.89 -10.95
C ARG A 64 20.24 11.46 -10.62
N ALA A 65 20.43 10.72 -9.52
CA ALA A 65 21.75 10.22 -9.13
C ALA A 65 22.34 9.27 -10.19
N ARG A 66 21.50 8.40 -10.75
CA ARG A 66 21.88 7.52 -11.87
C ARG A 66 22.23 8.32 -13.12
N GLY A 67 21.45 9.32 -13.49
CA GLY A 67 21.73 10.19 -14.64
C GLY A 67 23.06 10.97 -14.51
N ALA A 68 23.48 11.25 -13.27
CA ALA A 68 24.77 11.86 -12.96
C ALA A 68 25.94 10.85 -12.89
N GLY A 69 25.70 9.54 -13.11
CA GLY A 69 26.71 8.49 -13.00
C GLY A 69 27.09 8.11 -11.56
N ASP A 70 26.36 8.62 -10.55
CA ASP A 70 26.64 8.37 -9.14
C ASP A 70 25.82 7.19 -8.60
N GLY A 71 26.30 5.98 -8.87
CA GLY A 71 25.67 4.74 -8.41
C GLY A 71 25.63 4.58 -6.88
N LYS A 72 26.58 5.19 -6.15
CA LYS A 72 26.59 5.16 -4.68
C LYS A 72 25.43 5.96 -4.12
N LYS A 73 25.22 7.17 -4.65
CA LYS A 73 24.10 8.03 -4.25
C LYS A 73 22.75 7.41 -4.62
N ALA A 74 22.66 6.75 -5.79
CA ALA A 74 21.47 5.99 -6.16
C ALA A 74 21.17 4.88 -5.14
N SER A 75 22.16 4.04 -4.79
CA SER A 75 21.96 2.98 -3.79
C SER A 75 21.61 3.52 -2.40
N SER A 76 22.24 4.61 -1.97
CA SER A 76 21.91 5.28 -0.71
C SER A 76 20.47 5.79 -0.67
N ALA A 77 19.92 6.24 -1.80
CA ALA A 77 18.54 6.69 -1.89
C ALA A 77 17.56 5.55 -1.59
N GLY A 78 17.84 4.33 -2.06
CA GLY A 78 17.03 3.14 -1.74
C GLY A 78 17.00 2.84 -0.24
N PHE A 79 18.16 2.85 0.43
CA PHE A 79 18.23 2.67 1.88
C PHE A 79 17.49 3.76 2.65
N GLN A 80 17.67 5.02 2.25
CA GLN A 80 16.97 6.16 2.84
C GLN A 80 15.45 6.06 2.66
N ALA A 81 14.96 5.55 1.54
CA ALA A 81 13.54 5.35 1.30
C ALA A 81 12.95 4.26 2.21
N VAL A 82 13.68 3.16 2.45
CA VAL A 82 13.27 2.15 3.41
C VAL A 82 13.24 2.72 4.83
N LEU A 83 14.27 3.47 5.22
CA LEU A 83 14.30 4.14 6.53
C LEU A 83 13.13 5.13 6.69
N LEU A 84 12.85 5.91 5.64
CA LEU A 84 11.72 6.83 5.61
C LEU A 84 10.39 6.07 5.73
N ALA A 85 10.23 4.93 5.05
CA ALA A 85 9.04 4.09 5.17
C ALA A 85 8.84 3.56 6.60
N LEU A 86 9.91 3.12 7.27
CA LEU A 86 9.86 2.67 8.66
C LEU A 86 9.43 3.81 9.59
N VAL A 87 10.06 4.97 9.49
CA VAL A 87 9.76 6.12 10.34
C VAL A 87 8.36 6.68 10.07
N ALA A 88 7.96 6.79 8.80
CA ALA A 88 6.66 7.32 8.40
C ALA A 88 5.50 6.37 8.75
N SER A 89 5.75 5.06 8.84
CA SER A 89 4.69 4.11 9.23
C SER A 89 4.16 4.35 10.65
N LEU A 90 5.02 4.75 11.59
CA LEU A 90 4.65 4.97 13.00
C LEU A 90 3.55 6.03 13.17
N PRO A 91 3.71 7.29 12.70
CA PRO A 91 2.65 8.29 12.82
C PRO A 91 1.40 7.90 12.04
N LEU A 92 1.51 7.19 10.92
CA LEU A 92 0.35 6.75 10.14
C LEU A 92 -0.47 5.68 10.88
N ILE A 93 0.20 4.72 11.53
CA ILE A 93 -0.46 3.74 12.41
C ILE A 93 -1.16 4.43 13.58
N LEU A 94 -0.50 5.41 14.19
CA LEU A 94 -1.10 6.21 15.27
C LEU A 94 -2.32 6.99 14.79
N VAL A 95 -2.28 7.58 13.60
CA VAL A 95 -3.44 8.25 13.00
C VAL A 95 -4.59 7.25 12.81
N LEU A 96 -4.32 6.06 12.28
CA LEU A 96 -5.35 5.03 12.08
C LEU A 96 -6.01 4.57 13.38
N ASP A 97 -5.29 4.61 14.52
CA ASP A 97 -5.88 4.32 15.83
C ASP A 97 -6.84 5.41 16.33
N GLN A 98 -6.68 6.65 15.87
CA GLN A 98 -7.53 7.76 16.30
C GLN A 98 -8.73 8.00 15.40
N VAL A 99 -8.67 7.58 14.12
CA VAL A 99 -9.78 7.80 13.17
C VAL A 99 -11.12 7.20 13.64
N PRO A 100 -11.20 6.01 14.27
CA PRO A 100 -12.47 5.48 14.76
C PRO A 100 -13.21 6.40 15.74
N LEU A 101 -12.49 7.23 16.51
CA LEU A 101 -13.09 8.23 17.39
C LEU A 101 -13.92 9.25 16.61
N ALA A 102 -13.52 9.56 15.38
CA ALA A 102 -14.20 10.50 14.50
C ALA A 102 -15.52 9.95 13.93
N PHE A 103 -15.69 8.63 13.83
CA PHE A 103 -16.89 8.01 13.23
C PHE A 103 -18.18 8.41 13.95
N ARG A 104 -18.11 8.60 15.28
CA ARG A 104 -19.24 9.05 16.09
C ARG A 104 -19.69 10.47 15.76
N TRP A 105 -18.77 11.33 15.32
CA TRP A 105 -19.05 12.73 15.00
C TRP A 105 -19.59 12.91 13.58
N ILE A 106 -19.24 11.99 12.67
CA ILE A 106 -19.63 12.03 11.26
C ILE A 106 -21.01 11.37 11.03
N GLY A 107 -21.63 10.83 12.09
CA GLY A 107 -22.96 10.22 12.02
C GLY A 107 -22.95 8.83 11.38
N VAL A 108 -21.83 8.10 11.45
CA VAL A 108 -21.74 6.72 10.97
C VAL A 108 -22.59 5.82 11.87
N ASP A 109 -23.35 4.91 11.25
CA ASP A 109 -24.13 3.90 11.97
C ASP A 109 -23.25 3.12 12.98
N PRO A 110 -23.67 2.92 14.24
CA PRO A 110 -22.86 2.27 15.26
C PRO A 110 -22.41 0.84 14.93
N GLY A 111 -23.20 0.09 14.15
CA GLY A 111 -22.83 -1.25 13.68
C GLY A 111 -21.70 -1.17 12.66
N VAL A 112 -21.85 -0.29 11.67
CA VAL A 112 -20.83 -0.05 10.63
C VAL A 112 -19.53 0.49 11.23
N ALA A 113 -19.61 1.43 12.18
CA ALA A 113 -18.45 2.01 12.86
C ALA A 113 -17.64 0.95 13.62
N ARG A 114 -18.33 0.00 14.28
CA ARG A 114 -17.68 -1.09 15.03
C ARG A 114 -16.95 -2.06 14.10
N GLU A 115 -17.56 -2.42 12.98
CA GLU A 115 -16.89 -3.27 11.99
C GLU A 115 -15.70 -2.55 11.36
N ALA A 116 -15.84 -1.27 11.01
CA ALA A 116 -14.74 -0.47 10.49
C ALA A 116 -13.55 -0.36 11.48
N GLU A 117 -13.83 -0.16 12.76
CA GLU A 117 -12.82 -0.14 13.83
C GLU A 117 -12.08 -1.48 13.93
N LYS A 118 -12.80 -2.61 13.90
CA LYS A 118 -12.18 -3.94 13.88
C LYS A 118 -11.23 -4.10 12.68
N PHE A 119 -11.69 -3.77 11.48
CA PHE A 119 -10.88 -3.87 10.27
C PHE A 119 -9.65 -2.96 10.33
N LEU A 120 -9.79 -1.72 10.81
CA LEU A 120 -8.66 -0.79 10.96
C LEU A 120 -7.64 -1.28 12.01
N SER A 121 -8.12 -1.80 13.14
CA SER A 121 -7.24 -2.28 14.23
C SER A 121 -6.33 -3.43 13.81
N LEU A 122 -6.82 -4.31 12.92
CA LEU A 122 -6.07 -5.41 12.33
C LEU A 122 -5.25 -4.94 11.13
N GLY A 123 -5.87 -4.17 10.23
CA GLY A 123 -5.28 -3.74 8.96
C GLY A 123 -4.15 -2.73 9.10
N LYS A 124 -4.13 -1.88 10.14
CA LYS A 124 -3.11 -0.84 10.33
C LYS A 124 -1.67 -1.38 10.33
N TRP A 125 -1.45 -2.60 10.80
CA TRP A 125 -0.12 -3.22 10.84
C TRP A 125 0.45 -3.51 9.45
N THR A 126 -0.41 -3.54 8.43
CA THR A 126 0.01 -3.68 7.02
C THR A 126 0.63 -2.40 6.44
N VAL A 127 0.47 -1.25 7.10
CA VAL A 127 1.07 0.03 6.66
C VAL A 127 2.60 -0.09 6.59
N LEU A 128 3.24 -0.65 7.61
CA LEU A 128 4.70 -0.82 7.66
C LEU A 128 5.23 -1.66 6.48
N PRO A 129 4.83 -2.94 6.30
CA PRO A 129 5.29 -3.74 5.17
C PRO A 129 4.85 -3.16 3.82
N GLY A 130 3.66 -2.55 3.75
CA GLY A 130 3.16 -1.89 2.54
C GLY A 130 4.05 -0.72 2.09
N LEU A 131 4.46 0.15 3.02
CA LEU A 131 5.34 1.28 2.69
C LEU A 131 6.76 0.83 2.35
N VAL A 132 7.29 -0.18 3.03
CA VAL A 132 8.58 -0.78 2.69
C VAL A 132 8.53 -1.39 1.29
N PHE A 133 7.44 -2.07 0.94
CA PHE A 133 7.22 -2.56 -0.41
C PHE A 133 7.17 -1.41 -1.42
N CYS A 134 6.42 -0.33 -1.15
CA CYS A 134 6.39 0.86 -2.01
C CYS A 134 7.78 1.49 -2.19
N ALA A 135 8.60 1.56 -1.14
CA ALA A 135 9.97 2.09 -1.20
C ALA A 135 10.84 1.31 -2.17
N ASN A 136 10.87 -0.01 -2.00
CA ASN A 136 11.60 -0.90 -2.89
C ASN A 136 11.04 -0.84 -4.32
N ARG A 137 9.71 -0.71 -4.45
CA ARG A 137 9.04 -0.62 -5.75
C ARG A 137 9.50 0.60 -6.54
N PHE A 138 9.38 1.79 -5.95
CA PHE A 138 9.79 3.04 -6.57
C PHE A 138 11.29 3.07 -6.85
N PHE A 139 12.11 2.53 -5.94
CA PHE A 139 13.55 2.44 -6.15
C PHE A 139 13.92 1.54 -7.33
N LEU A 140 13.39 0.31 -7.42
CA LEU A 140 13.66 -0.59 -8.54
C LEU A 140 13.11 -0.06 -9.87
N GLN A 141 11.98 0.66 -9.83
CA GLN A 141 11.43 1.36 -10.99
C GLN A 141 12.40 2.44 -11.51
N SER A 142 13.02 3.22 -10.62
CA SER A 142 14.05 4.22 -11.00
C SER A 142 15.29 3.60 -11.66
N LEU A 143 15.59 2.34 -11.32
CA LEU A 143 16.70 1.58 -11.90
C LEU A 143 16.31 0.88 -13.21
N GLU A 144 15.06 0.96 -13.66
CA GLU A 144 14.50 0.21 -14.80
C GLU A 144 14.64 -1.31 -14.64
N ARG A 145 14.89 -1.81 -13.42
CA ARG A 145 15.05 -3.23 -13.10
C ARG A 145 13.77 -3.79 -12.50
N LEU A 146 12.73 -3.88 -13.33
CA LEU A 146 11.39 -4.32 -12.92
C LEU A 146 11.24 -5.84 -12.73
N GLY A 147 12.20 -6.65 -13.20
CA GLY A 147 12.14 -8.13 -13.17
C GLY A 147 11.93 -8.73 -11.76
N PRO A 148 12.76 -8.40 -10.76
CA PRO A 148 12.60 -8.91 -9.38
C PRO A 148 11.27 -8.51 -8.75
N LEU A 149 10.75 -7.35 -9.12
CA LEU A 149 9.54 -6.74 -8.57
C LEU A 149 8.28 -7.46 -9.06
N VAL A 150 8.24 -7.78 -10.35
CA VAL A 150 7.19 -8.60 -10.96
C VAL A 150 7.14 -9.99 -10.30
N ALA A 151 8.29 -10.62 -10.06
CA ALA A 151 8.35 -11.94 -9.44
C ALA A 151 7.76 -11.95 -8.01
N VAL A 152 8.09 -10.96 -7.18
CA VAL A 152 7.56 -10.84 -5.81
C VAL A 152 6.03 -10.63 -5.83
N ILE A 153 5.51 -9.81 -6.74
CA ILE A 153 4.07 -9.54 -6.82
C ILE A 153 3.28 -10.74 -7.32
N VAL A 154 3.83 -11.51 -8.26
CA VAL A 154 3.23 -12.76 -8.72
C VAL A 154 3.19 -13.78 -7.57
N LEU A 155 4.29 -13.93 -6.83
CA LEU A 155 4.35 -14.80 -5.64
C LEU A 155 3.36 -14.37 -4.55
N ALA A 156 3.26 -13.07 -4.26
CA ALA A 156 2.32 -12.55 -3.27
C ALA A 156 0.86 -12.76 -3.68
N ASN A 157 0.52 -12.59 -4.96
CA ASN A 157 -0.81 -12.91 -5.49
C ASN A 157 -1.13 -14.41 -5.35
N LEU A 158 -0.18 -15.28 -5.72
CA LEU A 158 -0.37 -16.73 -5.63
C LEU A 158 -0.55 -17.19 -4.18
N LEU A 159 0.24 -16.65 -3.26
CA LEU A 159 0.09 -16.91 -1.82
C LEU A 159 -1.25 -16.41 -1.30
N ASN A 160 -1.66 -15.19 -1.66
CA ASN A 160 -2.96 -14.68 -1.24
C ASN A 160 -4.09 -15.56 -1.77
N ALA A 161 -4.09 -15.93 -3.05
CA ALA A 161 -5.10 -16.82 -3.63
C ALA A 161 -5.14 -18.20 -2.94
N ALA A 162 -3.99 -18.72 -2.50
CA ALA A 162 -3.90 -19.99 -1.79
C ALA A 162 -4.31 -19.91 -0.30
N LEU A 163 -4.09 -18.76 0.35
CA LEU A 163 -4.41 -18.52 1.77
C LEU A 163 -5.84 -18.00 1.97
N ASN A 164 -6.47 -17.45 0.93
CA ASN A 164 -7.82 -16.89 0.95
C ASN A 164 -8.90 -17.97 0.66
N TRP A 165 -8.52 -19.24 0.59
CA TRP A 165 -9.39 -20.42 0.44
C TRP A 165 -9.29 -21.32 1.67
#